data_AF-A0A351X7T7-F1
#
_entry.id   AF-A0A351X7T7-F1
#
_cell.length_a   1.000
_cell.length_b   1.000
_cell.length_c   1.000
_cell.angle_alpha   90.00
_cell.angle_beta   90.00
_cell.angle_gamma   90.00
#
_symmetry.space_group_name_H-M   'P 1'
#
loop_
_entity.id
_entity.type
_entity.pdbx_description
1 polymer ?
#
loop_
_entity_poly.entity_id
_entity_poly.type
_entity_poly.pdbx_seq_one_letter_code
_entity_poly.pdbx_strand_id
1 'polypeptide(L)'
;MATTVWQIPKASVKNLNKHAALDLIRFAPGGISRIELSRQIGLTRAAVTSIVGDLIEARLVREANGQHSGGRKPINLEINPDFGRVLGIDIGSTHVTVVLANGLAQVLNEVNAPLDITQGPEICLPQVVQVINTWLPNTGTGLSEILAAAVDVPGPVVSDAGKVGAPPIMPGWDNFPIRDWLEERLGCPVSLGNDAEFGALGEWAFGAGRGEKNLAYIKVGTGVGAGLLLDGQIYRGTTGSAGEIGHITLVEDGPICTCGNHGCLEALAGGRSLALRAR
;
A
#
# COMPACT_ATOMS: atom_id res chain seq x y z
N MET A 1 2.64 20.87 13.67
CA MET A 1 1.71 19.75 13.47
C MET A 1 2.46 18.72 12.63
N ALA A 2 2.81 17.58 13.23
CA ALA A 2 3.86 16.69 12.76
C ALA A 2 3.32 15.63 11.79
N THR A 3 3.95 15.56 10.62
CA THR A 3 3.84 14.52 9.59
C THR A 3 4.66 13.30 10.01
N THR A 4 4.05 12.19 10.48
CA THR A 4 4.77 10.89 10.55
C THR A 4 3.82 9.69 10.66
N VAL A 5 3.90 8.77 9.70
CA VAL A 5 3.18 7.46 9.61
C VAL A 5 3.98 6.33 10.28
N TRP A 6 4.87 6.67 11.20
CA TRP A 6 5.68 5.72 11.96
C TRP A 6 5.57 6.15 13.42
N GLN A 7 5.43 5.21 14.36
CA GLN A 7 5.70 5.49 15.78
C GLN A 7 6.94 6.36 15.82
N ILE A 8 6.84 7.63 16.23
CA ILE A 8 7.96 8.57 16.22
C ILE A 8 9.07 7.90 17.03
N PRO A 9 10.11 7.31 16.38
CA PRO A 9 11.34 7.08 17.10
C PRO A 9 11.83 8.50 17.43
N LYS A 10 12.90 8.69 18.18
CA LYS A 10 13.61 9.99 18.12
C LYS A 10 14.20 10.17 16.70
N ALA A 11 13.38 10.32 15.67
CA ALA A 11 13.76 10.56 14.30
C ALA A 11 14.31 11.98 14.31
N SER A 12 15.62 12.09 14.12
CA SER A 12 16.27 13.38 13.95
C SER A 12 15.55 14.14 12.83
N VAL A 13 15.50 15.48 12.93
CA VAL A 13 14.98 16.36 11.87
C VAL A 13 15.59 16.02 10.50
N LYS A 14 16.82 15.50 10.49
CA LYS A 14 17.50 14.99 9.30
C LYS A 14 16.74 13.86 8.61
N ASN A 15 16.15 12.91 9.34
CA ASN A 15 15.38 11.81 8.74
C ASN A 15 14.05 12.28 8.15
N LEU A 16 13.34 13.20 8.84
CA LEU A 16 12.10 13.79 8.30
C LEU A 16 12.36 14.52 6.98
N ASN A 17 13.45 15.29 6.91
CA ASN A 17 13.84 15.98 5.68
C ASN A 17 14.24 15.02 4.56
N LYS A 18 14.85 13.86 4.88
CA LYS A 18 15.15 12.81 3.89
C LYS A 18 13.88 12.20 3.31
N HIS A 19 12.88 11.89 4.14
CA HIS A 19 11.59 11.36 3.67
C HIS A 19 10.88 12.35 2.75
N ALA A 20 10.74 13.60 3.19
CA ALA A 20 10.12 14.64 2.36
C ALA A 20 10.86 14.83 1.02
N ALA A 21 12.19 14.82 1.03
CA ALA A 21 12.97 14.91 -0.21
C ALA A 21 12.75 13.71 -1.12
N LEU A 22 12.69 12.49 -0.55
CA LEU A 22 12.46 11.26 -1.31
C LEU A 22 11.08 11.25 -1.97
N ASP A 23 10.04 11.69 -1.26
CA ASP A 23 8.67 11.76 -1.79
C ASP A 23 8.58 12.78 -2.94
N LEU A 24 9.19 13.95 -2.78
CA LEU A 24 9.25 14.96 -3.84
C LEU A 24 10.00 14.45 -5.08
N ILE A 25 11.09 13.69 -4.89
CA ILE A 25 11.82 13.06 -6.01
C ILE A 25 10.96 11.96 -6.67
N ARG A 26 10.29 11.13 -5.88
CA ARG A 26 9.47 9.99 -6.35
C ARG A 26 8.31 10.43 -7.22
N PHE A 27 7.61 11.49 -6.83
CA PHE A 27 6.39 11.92 -7.50
C PHE A 27 6.59 13.07 -8.50
N ALA A 28 7.83 13.55 -8.70
CA ALA A 28 8.16 14.55 -9.72
C ALA A 28 8.22 13.92 -11.13
N PRO A 29 7.30 14.26 -12.06
CA PRO A 29 7.35 13.76 -13.43
C PRO A 29 8.63 14.17 -14.13
N GLY A 30 9.40 13.20 -14.67
CA GLY A 30 10.66 13.45 -15.37
C GLY A 30 11.85 13.82 -14.47
N GLY A 31 11.70 13.66 -13.15
CA GLY A 31 12.73 13.95 -12.14
C GLY A 31 12.75 15.42 -11.70
N ILE A 32 13.53 15.69 -10.64
CA ILE A 32 13.60 17.01 -10.00
C ILE A 32 15.05 17.48 -9.84
N SER A 33 15.34 18.75 -10.15
CA SER A 33 16.66 19.32 -9.91
C SER A 33 16.88 19.64 -8.42
N ARG A 34 18.13 19.68 -7.95
CA ARG A 34 18.45 20.10 -6.56
C ARG A 34 17.94 21.51 -6.22
N ILE A 35 17.92 22.41 -7.21
CA ILE A 35 17.44 23.78 -7.04
C ILE A 35 15.94 23.77 -6.79
N GLU A 36 15.21 23.02 -7.60
CA GLU A 36 13.76 22.89 -7.48
C GLU A 36 13.37 22.16 -6.18
N LEU A 37 14.09 21.09 -5.84
CA LEU A 37 13.92 20.37 -4.59
C LEU A 37 14.11 21.29 -3.38
N SER A 38 15.18 22.11 -3.37
CA SER A 38 15.44 23.14 -2.34
C SER A 38 14.31 24.16 -2.21
N ARG A 39 13.75 24.59 -3.33
CA ARG A 39 12.62 25.54 -3.36
C ARG A 39 11.35 24.92 -2.77
N GLN A 40 11.02 23.68 -3.14
CA GLN A 40 9.78 23.02 -2.68
C GLN A 40 9.84 22.60 -1.21
N ILE A 41 10.98 22.08 -0.75
CA ILE A 41 11.15 21.65 0.64
C ILE A 41 11.47 22.82 1.59
N GLY A 42 11.82 24.00 1.08
CA GLY A 42 12.15 25.18 1.88
C GLY A 42 13.49 25.10 2.62
N LEU A 43 14.42 24.26 2.14
CA LEU A 43 15.75 24.08 2.75
C LEU A 43 16.85 24.78 1.94
N THR A 44 17.97 25.08 2.59
CA THR A 44 19.15 25.66 1.92
C THR A 44 19.76 24.67 0.90
N ARG A 45 20.45 25.20 -0.12
CA ARG A 45 21.15 24.37 -1.11
C ARG A 45 22.16 23.41 -0.47
N ALA A 46 22.88 23.87 0.57
CA ALA A 46 23.84 23.04 1.29
C ALA A 46 23.16 21.86 2.00
N ALA A 47 22.01 22.10 2.66
CA ALA A 47 21.23 21.05 3.29
C ALA A 47 20.70 20.02 2.28
N VAL A 48 20.16 20.48 1.15
CA VAL A 48 19.69 19.59 0.08
C VAL A 48 20.85 18.79 -0.52
N THR A 49 22.02 19.39 -0.76
CA THR A 49 23.19 18.66 -1.26
C THR A 49 23.60 17.54 -0.31
N SER A 50 23.61 17.79 1.01
CA SER A 50 23.89 16.75 2.00
C SER A 50 22.82 15.65 2.00
N ILE A 51 21.53 16.00 1.99
CA ILE A 51 20.43 15.03 1.97
C ILE A 51 20.51 14.15 0.72
N VAL A 52 20.68 14.76 -0.44
CA VAL A 52 20.78 14.05 -1.72
C VAL A 52 22.04 13.17 -1.77
N GLY A 53 23.16 13.64 -1.21
CA GLY A 53 24.37 12.85 -1.05
C GLY A 53 24.10 11.55 -0.28
N ASP A 54 23.48 11.67 0.90
CA ASP A 54 23.09 10.51 1.71
C ASP A 54 22.14 9.55 0.96
N LEU A 55 21.20 10.08 0.16
CA LEU A 55 20.26 9.26 -0.62
C LEU A 55 20.91 8.55 -1.82
N ILE A 56 21.90 9.18 -2.46
CA ILE A 56 22.69 8.57 -3.54
C ILE A 56 23.63 7.51 -2.98
N GLU A 57 24.27 7.77 -1.84
CA GLU A 57 25.13 6.80 -1.15
C GLU A 57 24.33 5.55 -0.73
N ALA A 58 23.12 5.74 -0.23
CA ALA A 58 22.16 4.66 0.05
C ALA A 58 21.57 4.01 -1.21
N ARG A 59 21.97 4.45 -2.41
CA ARG A 59 21.47 4.00 -3.72
C ARG A 59 19.96 4.19 -3.93
N LEU A 60 19.27 4.98 -3.11
CA LEU A 60 17.83 5.24 -3.22
C LEU A 60 17.51 6.19 -4.38
N VAL A 61 18.42 7.13 -4.65
CA VAL A 61 18.31 8.16 -5.68
C VAL A 61 19.49 8.06 -6.63
N ARG A 62 19.27 8.36 -7.90
CA ARG A 62 20.33 8.50 -8.91
C ARG A 62 20.21 9.83 -9.64
N GLU A 63 21.31 10.24 -10.25
CA GLU A 63 21.33 11.36 -11.18
C GLU A 63 21.03 10.88 -12.61
N ALA A 64 20.09 11.55 -13.27
CA ALA A 64 19.72 11.30 -14.66
C ALA A 64 19.89 12.58 -15.50
N ASN A 65 20.39 12.43 -16.73
CA ASN A 65 20.50 13.54 -17.67
C ASN A 65 19.11 13.85 -18.25
N GLY A 66 18.57 15.04 -17.98
CA GLY A 66 17.27 15.45 -18.52
C GLY A 66 17.20 15.41 -20.05
N GLN A 67 16.06 14.99 -20.59
CA GLN A 67 15.77 14.96 -22.04
C GLN A 67 15.21 16.31 -22.51
N HIS A 68 16.02 17.37 -22.66
CA HIS A 68 15.62 18.60 -23.37
C HIS A 68 16.75 19.11 -24.27
N SER A 69 16.39 19.70 -25.42
CA SER A 69 17.29 20.24 -26.44
C SER A 69 17.62 21.72 -26.18
N GLY A 70 18.81 21.99 -25.63
CA GLY A 70 19.40 23.34 -25.55
C GLY A 70 19.93 23.72 -24.17
N GLY A 71 21.19 24.21 -24.09
CA GLY A 71 21.85 24.68 -22.86
C GLY A 71 22.50 23.57 -22.00
N ARG A 72 23.14 23.96 -20.88
CA ARG A 72 23.69 23.02 -19.89
C ARG A 72 22.53 22.31 -19.19
N LYS A 73 22.37 21.02 -19.48
CA LYS A 73 21.28 20.19 -18.95
C LYS A 73 21.25 20.22 -17.41
N PRO A 74 20.11 20.52 -16.77
CA PRO A 74 19.96 20.27 -15.35
C PRO A 74 20.14 18.77 -15.09
N ILE A 75 20.92 18.43 -14.06
CA ILE A 75 20.98 17.06 -13.56
C ILE A 75 19.71 16.83 -12.75
N ASN A 76 18.87 15.90 -13.21
CA ASN A 76 17.65 15.54 -12.52
C ASN A 76 17.94 14.42 -11.52
N LEU A 77 17.28 14.47 -10.39
CA LEU A 77 17.24 13.41 -9.40
C LEU A 77 16.02 12.55 -9.69
N GLU A 78 16.24 11.24 -9.71
CA GLU A 78 15.22 10.22 -9.88
C GLU A 78 15.40 9.13 -8.82
N ILE A 79 14.31 8.44 -8.47
CA ILE A 79 14.44 7.20 -7.69
C ILE A 79 15.22 6.19 -8.52
N ASN A 80 16.17 5.51 -7.90
CA ASN A 80 16.91 4.45 -8.54
C ASN A 80 16.02 3.19 -8.65
N PRO A 81 15.55 2.76 -9.83
CA PRO A 81 14.69 1.57 -9.93
C PRO A 81 15.36 0.30 -9.38
N ASP A 82 16.69 0.27 -9.37
CA ASP A 82 17.50 -0.89 -8.98
C ASP A 82 17.97 -0.82 -7.52
N PHE A 83 17.41 0.07 -6.69
CA PHE A 83 17.78 0.13 -5.26
C PHE A 83 17.32 -1.13 -4.50
N GLY A 84 16.32 -1.84 -5.02
CA GLY A 84 15.92 -3.17 -4.56
C GLY A 84 14.58 -3.61 -5.13
N ARG A 85 13.99 -4.62 -4.50
CA ARG A 85 12.72 -5.22 -4.88
C ARG A 85 11.75 -5.20 -3.71
N VAL A 86 10.46 -5.09 -4.00
CA VAL A 86 9.39 -5.17 -2.99
C VAL A 86 8.30 -6.12 -3.47
N LEU A 87 7.57 -6.70 -2.51
CA LEU A 87 6.40 -7.53 -2.79
C LEU A 87 5.11 -6.78 -2.45
N GLY A 88 4.11 -6.88 -3.32
CA GLY A 88 2.72 -6.59 -3.00
C GLY A 88 1.94 -7.89 -2.94
N ILE A 89 1.14 -8.10 -1.89
CA ILE A 89 0.41 -9.35 -1.63
C ILE A 89 -1.05 -8.98 -1.35
N ASP A 90 -1.93 -9.20 -2.30
CA ASP A 90 -3.39 -9.02 -2.14
C ASP A 90 -4.01 -10.38 -1.83
N ILE A 91 -4.53 -10.55 -0.61
CA ILE A 91 -5.20 -11.77 -0.18
C ILE A 91 -6.72 -11.56 -0.27
N GLY A 92 -7.28 -11.73 -1.46
CA GLY A 92 -8.72 -11.69 -1.69
C GLY A 92 -9.50 -12.86 -1.06
N SER A 93 -10.83 -12.81 -1.18
CA SER A 93 -11.71 -13.85 -0.60
C SER A 93 -11.51 -15.25 -1.20
N THR A 94 -11.13 -15.32 -2.48
CA THR A 94 -11.04 -16.56 -3.27
C THR A 94 -9.71 -16.72 -4.00
N HIS A 95 -8.74 -15.86 -3.72
CA HIS A 95 -7.45 -15.86 -4.40
C HIS A 95 -6.39 -15.14 -3.58
N VAL A 96 -5.14 -15.32 -3.96
CA VAL A 96 -4.03 -14.43 -3.61
C VAL A 96 -3.35 -13.97 -4.89
N THR A 97 -3.04 -12.68 -4.96
CA THR A 97 -2.21 -12.09 -6.02
C THR A 97 -0.92 -11.60 -5.39
N VAL A 98 0.22 -11.97 -5.97
CA VAL A 98 1.54 -11.49 -5.56
C VAL A 98 2.21 -10.79 -6.72
N VAL A 99 2.66 -9.56 -6.50
CA VAL A 99 3.44 -8.78 -7.45
C VAL A 99 4.86 -8.56 -6.93
N LEU A 100 5.83 -8.64 -7.83
CA LEU A 100 7.20 -8.22 -7.61
C LEU A 100 7.40 -6.86 -8.29
N ALA A 101 7.80 -5.85 -7.55
CA ALA A 101 8.02 -4.51 -8.09
C ALA A 101 9.43 -3.97 -7.79
N ASN A 102 9.86 -3.02 -8.62
CA ASN A 102 11.14 -2.33 -8.45
C ASN A 102 11.02 -1.06 -7.58
N GLY A 103 12.11 -0.31 -7.43
CA GLY A 103 12.13 0.91 -6.60
C GLY A 103 11.17 2.02 -7.05
N LEU A 104 10.78 2.03 -8.33
CA LEU A 104 9.79 2.93 -8.92
C LEU A 104 8.34 2.41 -8.77
N ALA A 105 8.14 1.29 -8.06
CA ALA A 105 6.88 0.57 -7.97
C ALA A 105 6.36 0.06 -9.33
N GLN A 106 7.24 -0.14 -10.31
CA GLN A 106 6.88 -0.80 -11.56
C GLN A 106 6.80 -2.31 -11.32
N VAL A 107 5.66 -2.91 -11.66
CA VAL A 107 5.47 -4.36 -11.60
C VAL A 107 6.37 -5.03 -12.62
N LEU A 108 7.24 -5.91 -12.16
CA LEU A 108 8.15 -6.71 -12.98
C LEU A 108 7.54 -8.07 -13.31
N ASN A 109 6.91 -8.69 -12.32
CA ASN A 109 6.26 -9.99 -12.45
C ASN A 109 5.05 -10.06 -11.51
N GLU A 110 4.12 -10.95 -11.84
CA GLU A 110 2.90 -11.21 -11.08
C GLU A 110 2.59 -12.71 -11.08
N VAL A 111 1.97 -13.19 -10.00
CA VAL A 111 1.34 -14.51 -9.91
C VAL A 111 0.00 -14.40 -9.20
N ASN A 112 -0.97 -15.17 -9.68
CA ASN A 112 -2.26 -15.37 -9.02
C ASN A 112 -2.42 -16.84 -8.68
N ALA A 113 -2.96 -17.14 -7.49
CA ALA A 113 -3.26 -18.49 -7.06
C ALA A 113 -4.63 -18.55 -6.35
N PRO A 114 -5.39 -19.66 -6.49
CA PRO A 114 -6.59 -19.87 -5.69
C PRO A 114 -6.26 -19.92 -4.20
N LEU A 115 -7.11 -19.31 -3.38
CA LEU A 115 -7.02 -19.33 -1.91
C LEU A 115 -8.42 -19.14 -1.36
N ASP A 116 -8.80 -19.87 -0.32
CA ASP A 116 -10.10 -19.66 0.33
C ASP A 116 -9.88 -19.01 1.70
N ILE A 117 -10.19 -17.72 1.81
CA ILE A 117 -9.94 -16.94 3.05
C ILE A 117 -10.69 -17.52 4.26
N THR A 118 -11.76 -18.28 4.00
CA THR A 118 -12.61 -18.88 5.03
C THR A 118 -11.95 -20.07 5.73
N GLN A 119 -10.82 -20.56 5.21
CA GLN A 119 -10.04 -21.63 5.84
C GLN A 119 -9.19 -21.14 7.03
N GLY A 120 -9.14 -19.83 7.26
CA GLY A 120 -8.42 -19.24 8.39
C GLY A 120 -6.94 -19.00 8.13
N PRO A 121 -6.28 -18.18 8.97
CA PRO A 121 -4.93 -17.69 8.71
C PRO A 121 -3.88 -18.80 8.75
N GLU A 122 -4.09 -19.83 9.57
CA GLU A 122 -3.18 -20.97 9.72
C GLU A 122 -3.09 -21.84 8.46
N ILE A 123 -4.08 -21.78 7.57
CA ILE A 123 -4.08 -22.48 6.28
C ILE A 123 -3.68 -21.51 5.17
N CYS A 124 -4.30 -20.33 5.14
CA CYS A 124 -4.10 -19.36 4.07
C CYS A 124 -2.67 -18.79 4.02
N LEU A 125 -2.08 -18.40 5.16
CA LEU A 125 -0.76 -17.75 5.15
C LEU A 125 0.37 -18.71 4.75
N PRO A 126 0.40 -19.98 5.19
CA PRO A 126 1.33 -20.97 4.62
C PRO A 126 1.18 -21.15 3.11
N GLN A 127 -0.04 -21.14 2.57
CA GLN A 127 -0.26 -21.20 1.12
C GLN A 127 0.33 -19.97 0.42
N VAL A 128 0.14 -18.76 0.96
CA VAL A 128 0.74 -17.53 0.43
C VAL A 128 2.27 -17.63 0.39
N VAL A 129 2.89 -18.06 1.49
CA VAL A 129 4.35 -18.24 1.56
C VAL A 129 4.83 -19.32 0.59
N GLN A 130 4.07 -20.41 0.43
CA GLN A 130 4.38 -21.45 -0.54
C GLN A 130 4.33 -20.92 -1.98
N VAL A 131 3.32 -20.10 -2.32
CA VAL A 131 3.23 -19.43 -3.63
C VAL A 131 4.47 -18.58 -3.86
N ILE A 132 4.85 -17.73 -2.90
CA ILE A 132 6.04 -16.87 -3.00
C ILE A 132 7.31 -17.69 -3.17
N ASN A 133 7.55 -18.70 -2.32
CA ASN A 133 8.74 -19.54 -2.36
C ASN A 133 8.87 -20.34 -3.67
N THR A 134 7.74 -20.73 -4.27
CA THR A 134 7.73 -21.49 -5.52
C THR A 134 7.92 -20.58 -6.74
N TRP A 135 7.29 -19.41 -6.71
CA TRP A 135 7.23 -18.50 -7.86
C TRP A 135 8.44 -17.57 -7.94
N LEU A 136 8.86 -16.97 -6.83
CA LEU A 136 9.87 -15.92 -6.80
C LEU A 136 11.22 -16.34 -7.42
N PRO A 137 11.75 -17.56 -7.18
CA PRO A 137 12.98 -17.99 -7.86
C PRO A 137 12.89 -17.98 -9.40
N ASN A 138 11.69 -18.19 -9.96
CA ASN A 138 11.48 -18.19 -11.41
C ASN A 138 11.56 -16.78 -12.02
N THR A 139 11.50 -15.72 -11.20
CA THR A 139 11.74 -14.34 -11.63
C THR A 139 13.22 -13.96 -11.60
N GLY A 140 14.10 -14.89 -11.19
CA GLY A 140 15.52 -14.62 -10.98
C GLY A 140 15.81 -13.75 -9.75
N THR A 141 14.88 -13.69 -8.80
CA THR A 141 15.01 -12.93 -7.55
C THR A 141 14.93 -13.89 -6.35
N GLY A 142 15.80 -13.71 -5.36
CA GLY A 142 15.74 -14.43 -4.09
C GLY A 142 14.98 -13.63 -3.01
N LEU A 143 14.46 -14.32 -2.00
CA LEU A 143 13.82 -13.66 -0.84
C LEU A 143 14.74 -12.63 -0.16
N SER A 144 16.05 -12.89 -0.10
CA SER A 144 17.04 -11.99 0.49
C SER A 144 17.19 -10.65 -0.25
N GLU A 145 16.68 -10.53 -1.47
CA GLU A 145 16.69 -9.30 -2.26
C GLU A 145 15.42 -8.45 -2.09
N ILE A 146 14.42 -9.00 -1.38
CA ILE A 146 13.17 -8.30 -1.06
C ILE A 146 13.43 -7.36 0.13
N LEU A 147 13.27 -6.06 -0.11
CA LEU A 147 13.48 -5.03 0.90
C LEU A 147 12.32 -4.91 1.87
N ALA A 148 11.09 -5.13 1.39
CA ALA A 148 9.87 -5.07 2.16
C ALA A 148 8.72 -5.75 1.39
N ALA A 149 7.68 -6.14 2.11
CA ALA A 149 6.41 -6.54 1.54
C ALA A 149 5.26 -5.67 2.08
N ALA A 150 4.23 -5.48 1.25
CA ALA A 150 2.95 -4.93 1.65
C ALA A 150 1.89 -6.00 1.41
N VAL A 151 1.06 -6.26 2.42
CA VAL A 151 0.00 -7.25 2.38
C VAL A 151 -1.32 -6.55 2.68
N ASP A 152 -2.33 -6.83 1.86
CA ASP A 152 -3.70 -6.47 2.18
C ASP A 152 -4.60 -7.69 2.34
N VAL A 153 -5.63 -7.47 3.16
CA VAL A 153 -6.67 -8.45 3.49
C VAL A 153 -8.03 -7.74 3.54
N PRO A 154 -9.14 -8.47 3.30
CA PRO A 154 -10.48 -7.95 3.46
C PRO A 154 -10.78 -7.51 4.90
N GLY A 155 -11.66 -6.52 5.04
CA GLY A 155 -12.21 -6.09 6.32
C GLY A 155 -11.32 -5.14 7.14
N PRO A 156 -11.75 -4.77 8.35
CA PRO A 156 -11.13 -3.70 9.11
C PRO A 156 -9.78 -4.14 9.70
N VAL A 157 -8.72 -3.45 9.28
CA VAL A 157 -7.34 -3.73 9.68
C VAL A 157 -6.92 -2.77 10.78
N VAL A 158 -6.42 -3.32 11.88
CA VAL A 158 -5.76 -2.55 12.94
C VAL A 158 -4.28 -2.47 12.60
N SER A 159 -3.92 -1.56 11.68
CA SER A 159 -2.58 -1.49 11.08
C SER A 159 -1.46 -1.33 12.13
N ASP A 160 -1.69 -0.56 13.19
CA ASP A 160 -0.67 -0.37 14.24
C ASP A 160 -0.36 -1.66 15.00
N ALA A 161 -1.37 -2.52 15.17
CA ALA A 161 -1.22 -3.82 15.83
C ALA A 161 -0.77 -4.93 14.86
N GLY A 162 -0.81 -4.70 13.54
CA GLY A 162 -0.46 -5.69 12.52
C GLY A 162 -1.47 -6.85 12.44
N LYS A 163 -2.75 -6.57 12.74
CA LYS A 163 -3.83 -7.56 12.92
C LYS A 163 -5.13 -7.11 12.24
N VAL A 164 -6.07 -8.03 12.07
CA VAL A 164 -7.47 -7.75 11.66
C VAL A 164 -8.38 -7.78 12.89
N GLY A 165 -9.36 -6.89 12.96
CA GLY A 165 -10.33 -6.85 14.05
C GLY A 165 -11.69 -7.39 13.63
N ALA A 166 -12.12 -8.53 14.19
CA ALA A 166 -13.44 -9.13 13.99
C ALA A 166 -13.98 -9.12 12.54
N PRO A 167 -13.24 -9.65 11.54
CA PRO A 167 -13.67 -9.62 10.14
C PRO A 167 -14.88 -10.56 9.89
N PRO A 168 -16.00 -10.09 9.31
CA PRO A 168 -17.22 -10.89 9.15
C PRO A 168 -17.07 -12.15 8.29
N ILE A 169 -16.11 -12.15 7.35
CA ILE A 169 -15.92 -13.22 6.35
C ILE A 169 -14.64 -14.05 6.56
N MET A 170 -13.89 -13.80 7.63
CA MET A 170 -12.57 -14.39 7.84
C MET A 170 -12.48 -15.08 9.22
N PRO A 171 -13.08 -16.27 9.39
CA PRO A 171 -13.05 -17.00 10.66
C PRO A 171 -11.61 -17.31 11.09
N GLY A 172 -11.31 -17.12 12.39
CA GLY A 172 -9.99 -17.38 12.96
C GLY A 172 -8.93 -16.30 12.72
N TRP A 173 -9.22 -15.26 11.95
CA TRP A 173 -8.29 -14.16 11.68
C TRP A 173 -8.29 -13.07 12.75
N ASP A 174 -9.32 -13.03 13.60
CA ASP A 174 -9.42 -12.04 14.66
C ASP A 174 -8.19 -12.08 15.58
N ASN A 175 -7.54 -10.93 15.72
CA ASN A 175 -6.31 -10.76 16.51
C ASN A 175 -5.09 -11.61 16.08
N PHE A 176 -5.16 -12.31 14.94
CA PHE A 176 -4.04 -13.09 14.42
C PHE A 176 -2.89 -12.17 14.00
N PRO A 177 -1.63 -12.41 14.42
CA PRO A 177 -0.50 -11.52 14.17
C PRO A 177 0.06 -11.66 12.74
N ILE A 178 -0.73 -11.25 11.73
CA ILE A 178 -0.41 -11.45 10.30
C ILE A 178 0.95 -10.84 9.95
N ARG A 179 1.20 -9.59 10.39
CA ARG A 179 2.47 -8.90 10.13
C ARG A 179 3.64 -9.72 10.65
N ASP A 180 3.70 -9.95 11.95
CA ASP A 180 4.83 -10.63 12.60
C ASP A 180 5.02 -12.05 12.03
N TRP A 181 3.92 -12.75 11.77
CA TRP A 181 3.94 -14.07 11.16
C TRP A 181 4.61 -14.03 9.78
N LEU A 182 4.26 -13.07 8.92
CA LEU A 182 4.86 -12.93 7.59
C LEU A 182 6.29 -12.39 7.64
N GLU A 183 6.60 -11.44 8.53
CA GLU A 183 7.97 -10.91 8.70
C GLU A 183 8.96 -12.03 9.03
N GLU A 184 8.57 -12.96 9.92
CA GLU A 184 9.40 -14.11 10.29
C GLU A 184 9.70 -15.03 9.08
N ARG A 185 8.70 -15.27 8.21
CA ARG A 185 8.87 -16.18 7.04
C ARG A 185 9.53 -15.50 5.84
N LEU A 186 9.26 -14.21 5.62
CA LEU A 186 9.77 -13.48 4.47
C LEU A 186 11.14 -12.85 4.74
N GLY A 187 11.54 -12.69 6.01
CA GLY A 187 12.82 -12.12 6.41
C GLY A 187 12.96 -10.63 6.08
N CYS A 188 11.85 -9.93 5.84
CA CYS A 188 11.80 -8.50 5.56
C CYS A 188 10.60 -7.83 6.25
N PRO A 189 10.61 -6.51 6.46
CA PRO A 189 9.49 -5.78 7.05
C PRO A 189 8.19 -5.92 6.23
N VAL A 190 7.05 -6.04 6.92
CA VAL A 190 5.73 -6.22 6.30
C VAL A 190 4.76 -5.12 6.74
N SER A 191 4.22 -4.39 5.77
CA SER A 191 3.08 -3.49 5.99
C SER A 191 1.77 -4.25 5.82
N LEU A 192 0.79 -3.99 6.68
CA LEU A 192 -0.55 -4.59 6.61
C LEU A 192 -1.59 -3.49 6.46
N GLY A 193 -2.48 -3.64 5.48
CA GLY A 193 -3.58 -2.72 5.23
C GLY A 193 -4.85 -3.41 4.77
N ASN A 194 -5.94 -2.64 4.70
CA ASN A 194 -7.17 -3.09 4.06
C ASN A 194 -7.07 -2.84 2.53
N ASP A 195 -7.72 -3.71 1.77
CA ASP A 195 -7.71 -3.67 0.29
C ASP A 195 -8.18 -2.32 -0.30
N ALA A 196 -9.19 -1.67 0.27
CA ALA A 196 -9.68 -0.37 -0.17
C ALA A 196 -8.70 0.76 0.19
N GLU A 197 -8.01 0.67 1.34
CA GLU A 197 -6.94 1.62 1.70
C GLU A 197 -5.78 1.55 0.70
N PHE A 198 -5.34 0.34 0.35
CA PHE A 198 -4.25 0.15 -0.60
C PHE A 198 -4.68 0.51 -2.02
N GLY A 199 -5.93 0.27 -2.39
CA GLY A 199 -6.54 0.81 -3.61
C GLY A 199 -6.47 2.35 -3.67
N ALA A 200 -6.84 3.04 -2.58
CA ALA A 200 -6.72 4.50 -2.50
C ALA A 200 -5.27 4.98 -2.64
N LEU A 201 -4.31 4.31 -1.98
CA LEU A 201 -2.89 4.63 -2.11
C LEU A 201 -2.37 4.41 -3.53
N GLY A 202 -2.79 3.32 -4.18
CA GLY A 202 -2.45 3.03 -5.57
C GLY A 202 -2.96 4.11 -6.52
N GLU A 203 -4.23 4.49 -6.40
CA GLU A 203 -4.84 5.55 -7.21
C GLU A 203 -4.21 6.93 -6.94
N TRP A 204 -3.90 7.24 -5.69
CA TRP A 204 -3.21 8.47 -5.31
C TRP A 204 -1.78 8.53 -5.85
N ALA A 205 -1.03 7.42 -5.78
CA ALA A 205 0.37 7.39 -6.17
C ALA A 205 0.55 7.31 -7.69
N PHE A 206 -0.27 6.49 -8.37
CA PHE A 206 -0.03 6.10 -9.77
C PHE A 206 -1.27 6.19 -10.68
N GLY A 207 -2.47 6.34 -10.12
CA GLY A 207 -3.73 6.32 -10.86
C GLY A 207 -4.40 7.69 -10.99
N ALA A 208 -5.74 7.69 -10.92
CA ALA A 208 -6.59 8.85 -11.15
C ALA A 208 -6.55 9.89 -10.02
N GLY A 209 -6.08 9.51 -8.83
CA GLY A 209 -5.99 10.38 -7.65
C GLY A 209 -4.69 11.19 -7.56
N ARG A 210 -3.82 11.13 -8.58
CA ARG A 210 -2.51 11.77 -8.56
C ARG A 210 -2.61 13.30 -8.41
N GLY A 211 -1.86 13.82 -7.43
CA GLY A 211 -1.81 15.25 -7.13
C GLY A 211 -2.93 15.73 -6.21
N GLU A 212 -3.91 14.86 -5.91
CA GLU A 212 -4.99 15.20 -5.00
C GLU A 212 -4.57 15.04 -3.55
N LYS A 213 -5.07 15.94 -2.70
CA LYS A 213 -4.90 15.88 -1.24
C LYS A 213 -6.07 15.21 -0.54
N ASN A 214 -7.21 15.09 -1.23
CA ASN A 214 -8.40 14.49 -0.70
C ASN A 214 -8.98 13.56 -1.76
N LEU A 215 -9.11 12.28 -1.44
CA LEU A 215 -9.57 11.23 -2.35
C LEU A 215 -10.43 10.24 -1.57
N ALA A 216 -11.55 9.83 -2.17
CA ALA A 216 -12.30 8.67 -1.72
C ALA A 216 -12.24 7.61 -2.83
N TYR A 217 -11.56 6.51 -2.55
CA TYR A 217 -11.56 5.33 -3.41
C TYR A 217 -12.72 4.43 -2.97
N ILE A 218 -13.67 4.16 -3.86
CA ILE A 218 -14.81 3.28 -3.57
C ILE A 218 -14.58 1.94 -4.26
N LYS A 219 -14.29 0.91 -3.47
CA LYS A 219 -14.13 -0.45 -3.95
C LYS A 219 -15.49 -1.13 -4.01
N VAL A 220 -15.90 -1.52 -5.20
CA VAL A 220 -17.08 -2.35 -5.44
C VAL A 220 -16.63 -3.68 -6.03
N GLY A 221 -16.62 -4.73 -5.21
CA GLY A 221 -16.20 -6.08 -5.60
C GLY A 221 -17.11 -7.12 -4.97
N THR A 222 -16.56 -8.17 -4.35
CA THR A 222 -17.33 -9.11 -3.52
C THR A 222 -18.16 -8.35 -2.46
N GLY A 223 -17.50 -7.39 -1.80
CA GLY A 223 -18.09 -6.44 -0.86
C GLY A 223 -18.02 -4.99 -1.33
N VAL A 224 -18.41 -4.07 -0.47
CA VAL A 224 -18.31 -2.62 -0.71
C VAL A 224 -17.54 -1.94 0.41
N GLY A 225 -16.43 -1.28 0.05
CA GLY A 225 -15.58 -0.58 1.01
C GLY A 225 -15.01 0.70 0.42
N ALA A 226 -14.39 1.52 1.26
CA ALA A 226 -13.77 2.76 0.84
C ALA A 226 -12.41 2.99 1.48
N GLY A 227 -11.43 3.41 0.67
CA GLY A 227 -10.19 3.98 1.17
C GLY A 227 -10.31 5.50 1.15
N LEU A 228 -10.10 6.13 2.30
CA LEU A 228 -10.22 7.58 2.45
C LEU A 228 -8.83 8.19 2.61
N LEU A 229 -8.47 9.12 1.74
CA LEU A 229 -7.28 9.94 1.86
C LEU A 229 -7.73 11.37 2.13
N LEU A 230 -7.35 11.93 3.28
CA LEU A 230 -7.70 13.27 3.73
C LEU A 230 -6.40 14.03 4.06
N ASP A 231 -6.26 15.23 3.53
CA ASP A 231 -5.05 16.06 3.66
C ASP A 231 -3.73 15.31 3.35
N GLY A 232 -3.76 14.45 2.33
CA GLY A 232 -2.60 13.66 1.90
C GLY A 232 -2.31 12.42 2.75
N GLN A 233 -3.22 12.04 3.66
CA GLN A 233 -3.03 10.91 4.57
C GLN A 233 -4.21 9.96 4.54
N ILE A 234 -3.93 8.66 4.63
CA ILE A 234 -4.99 7.66 4.79
C ILE A 234 -5.69 7.87 6.13
N TYR A 235 -7.00 8.05 6.07
CA TYR A 235 -7.87 8.21 7.21
C TYR A 235 -8.47 6.85 7.59
N ARG A 236 -8.03 6.32 8.74
CA ARG A 236 -8.42 5.01 9.28
C ARG A 236 -9.50 5.07 10.36
N GLY A 237 -9.86 6.27 10.81
CA GLY A 237 -10.72 6.47 11.97
C GLY A 237 -10.06 6.00 13.27
N THR A 238 -10.84 5.95 14.35
CA THR A 238 -10.33 5.62 15.70
C THR A 238 -9.95 4.14 15.85
N THR A 239 -10.65 3.24 15.15
CA THR A 239 -10.52 1.78 15.32
C THR A 239 -9.94 1.07 14.10
N GLY A 240 -9.53 1.80 13.06
CA GLY A 240 -9.15 1.17 11.78
C GLY A 240 -10.33 0.76 10.90
N SER A 241 -11.55 1.21 11.24
CA SER A 241 -12.80 0.83 10.56
C SER A 241 -13.40 1.96 9.72
N ALA A 242 -12.66 3.06 9.49
CA ALA A 242 -13.13 4.09 8.58
C ALA A 242 -13.19 3.52 7.16
N GLY A 243 -14.23 3.89 6.42
CA GLY A 243 -14.42 3.40 5.06
C GLY A 243 -15.20 2.08 4.94
N GLU A 244 -15.67 1.52 6.06
CA GLU A 244 -16.64 0.40 6.09
C GLU A 244 -18.05 0.83 5.65
N ILE A 245 -18.14 1.57 4.54
CA ILE A 245 -19.38 2.16 4.02
C ILE A 245 -20.37 1.08 3.54
N GLY A 246 -19.87 -0.12 3.25
CA GLY A 246 -20.70 -1.27 2.88
C GLY A 246 -21.69 -1.65 3.97
N HIS A 247 -21.43 -1.32 5.23
CA HIS A 247 -22.28 -1.67 6.37
C HIS A 247 -23.23 -0.55 6.81
N ILE A 248 -23.28 0.57 6.08
CA ILE A 248 -24.28 1.61 6.30
C ILE A 248 -25.67 1.06 5.92
N THR A 249 -26.63 1.10 6.85
CA THR A 249 -28.03 0.73 6.59
C THR A 249 -28.68 1.75 5.67
N LEU A 250 -29.11 1.30 4.49
CA LEU A 250 -29.87 2.10 3.52
C LEU A 250 -31.35 1.75 3.53
N VAL A 251 -31.71 0.54 3.94
CA VAL A 251 -33.09 0.05 4.02
C VAL A 251 -33.27 -0.71 5.32
N GLU A 252 -34.02 -0.19 6.29
CA GLU A 252 -34.14 -0.79 7.63
C GLU A 252 -34.65 -2.24 7.57
N ASP A 253 -35.69 -2.50 6.77
CA ASP A 253 -36.26 -3.84 6.52
C ASP A 253 -35.61 -4.54 5.31
N GLY A 254 -34.36 -4.22 5.01
CA GLY A 254 -33.62 -4.78 3.88
C GLY A 254 -33.11 -6.21 4.11
N PRO A 255 -32.42 -6.80 3.11
CA PRO A 255 -31.84 -8.14 3.25
C PRO A 255 -30.79 -8.21 4.36
N ILE A 256 -30.64 -9.39 4.96
CA ILE A 256 -29.60 -9.67 5.96
C ILE A 256 -28.21 -9.53 5.32
N CYS A 257 -27.34 -8.76 5.96
CA CYS A 257 -25.93 -8.62 5.62
C CYS A 257 -25.10 -9.69 6.35
N THR A 258 -23.92 -10.02 5.80
CA THR A 258 -22.92 -10.89 6.42
C THR A 258 -22.43 -10.38 7.78
N CYS A 259 -22.50 -9.06 8.02
CA CYS A 259 -22.20 -8.48 9.33
C CYS A 259 -23.30 -8.72 10.40
N GLY A 260 -24.45 -9.28 10.02
CA GLY A 260 -25.58 -9.55 10.91
C GLY A 260 -26.67 -8.46 10.92
N ASN A 261 -26.40 -7.26 10.40
CA ASN A 261 -27.39 -6.18 10.27
C ASN A 261 -28.32 -6.39 9.06
N HIS A 262 -29.34 -5.53 8.93
CA HIS A 262 -30.28 -5.51 7.81
C HIS A 262 -30.05 -4.31 6.89
N GLY A 263 -30.23 -4.56 5.59
CA GLY A 263 -30.22 -3.58 4.50
C GLY A 263 -29.00 -2.67 4.42
N CYS A 264 -27.84 -3.22 4.78
CA CYS A 264 -26.55 -2.60 4.51
C CYS A 264 -26.35 -2.37 3.00
N LEU A 265 -25.61 -1.31 2.63
CA LEU A 265 -25.21 -1.02 1.24
C LEU A 265 -24.65 -2.26 0.52
N GLU A 266 -23.75 -3.00 1.15
CA GLU A 266 -23.16 -4.22 0.60
C GLU A 266 -24.21 -5.33 0.37
N ALA A 267 -25.18 -5.48 1.28
CA ALA A 267 -26.26 -6.45 1.12
C ALA A 267 -27.20 -6.09 -0.05
N LEU A 268 -27.19 -4.83 -0.49
CA LEU A 268 -27.99 -4.34 -1.61
C LEU A 268 -27.22 -4.30 -2.94
N ALA A 269 -25.94 -3.95 -2.91
CA ALA A 269 -25.15 -3.58 -4.09
C ALA A 269 -23.77 -4.26 -4.18
N GLY A 270 -23.36 -5.05 -3.19
CA GLY A 270 -22.15 -5.86 -3.26
C GLY A 270 -22.24 -6.93 -4.36
N GLY A 271 -21.10 -7.33 -4.92
CA GLY A 271 -21.05 -8.24 -6.07
C GLY A 271 -21.78 -9.56 -5.84
N ARG A 272 -21.71 -10.11 -4.62
CA ARG A 272 -22.49 -11.32 -4.25
C ARG A 272 -24.00 -11.07 -4.33
N SER A 273 -24.48 -9.91 -3.86
CA SER A 273 -25.91 -9.57 -3.88
C SER A 273 -26.41 -9.34 -5.31
N LEU A 274 -25.64 -8.63 -6.13
CA LEU A 274 -25.95 -8.42 -7.53
C LEU A 274 -26.01 -9.75 -8.30
N ALA A 275 -25.05 -10.64 -8.07
CA ALA A 275 -25.03 -11.96 -8.70
C ALA A 275 -26.22 -12.85 -8.30
N LEU A 276 -26.71 -12.75 -7.05
CA LEU A 276 -27.90 -13.48 -6.60
C LEU A 276 -29.19 -12.95 -7.24
N ARG A 277 -29.30 -11.62 -7.43
CA ARG A 277 -30.48 -10.97 -8.02
C ARG A 277 -30.57 -11.09 -9.55
N ALA A 278 -29.42 -11.29 -10.21
CA ALA A 278 -29.35 -11.44 -11.66
C ALA A 278 -29.74 -12.85 -12.15
N ARG A 279 -29.81 -13.83 -11.23
CA ARG A 279 -30.28 -15.19 -11.50
C ARG A 279 -31.80 -15.25 -11.45
#